data_AF-A0A3P3VJX5-F1
#
_entry.id   AF-A0A3P3VJX5-F1
#
_cell.length_a   1.000
_cell.length_b   1.000
_cell.length_c   1.000
_cell.angle_alpha   90.00
_cell.angle_beta   90.00
_cell.angle_gamma   90.00
#
_symmetry.space_group_name_H-M   'P 1'
#
loop_
_entity.id
_entity.type
_entity.pdbx_description
1 polymer ?
#
loop_
_entity_poly.entity_id
_entity_poly.type
_entity_poly.pdbx_seq_one_letter_code
_entity_poly.pdbx_strand_id
1 'polypeptide(L)'
;MERISISLEEELVAQFEHYLKQRGYRNRSEAIRDLIRDRLEEERIAERRSSHCVGTLSYVFNHEERELARRLTHAQHHHHDVAISTLHVHLDHDNCLETVVVNGPTEQVEAFANRIITEPGVRHGKLNLIPVEEQKQHHTHGHGAHSHRHSRPQT
;
A
#
# COMPACT_ATOMS: atom_id res chain seq x y z
N MET A 1 21.84 14.49 -12.28
CA MET A 1 20.66 14.00 -13.03
C MET A 1 21.18 13.53 -14.37
N GLU A 2 21.01 12.26 -14.70
CA GLU A 2 21.44 11.70 -15.98
C GLU A 2 20.32 11.85 -17.02
N ARG A 3 20.68 12.15 -18.27
CA ARG A 3 19.72 12.33 -19.37
C ARG A 3 19.80 11.15 -20.32
N ILE A 4 18.66 10.51 -20.54
CA ILE A 4 18.50 9.39 -21.47
C ILE A 4 17.55 9.85 -22.58
N SER A 5 17.90 9.53 -23.83
CA SER A 5 17.02 9.71 -25.00
C SER A 5 16.45 8.35 -25.38
N ILE A 6 15.13 8.28 -25.55
CA ILE A 6 14.42 7.04 -25.87
C ILE A 6 13.64 7.27 -27.16
N SER A 7 13.77 6.36 -28.11
CA SER A 7 12.96 6.33 -29.34
C SER A 7 11.81 5.36 -29.13
N LEU A 8 10.59 5.81 -29.44
CA LEU A 8 9.36 5.03 -29.31
C LEU A 8 8.57 5.12 -30.61
N GLU A 9 7.76 4.09 -30.89
CA GLU A 9 6.83 4.09 -32.01
C GLU A 9 5.78 5.20 -31.85
N GLU A 10 5.37 5.80 -32.97
CA GLU A 10 4.48 6.97 -32.97
C GLU A 10 3.15 6.69 -32.28
N GLU A 11 2.59 5.49 -32.48
CA GLU A 11 1.36 5.06 -31.81
C GLU A 11 1.52 4.99 -30.29
N LEU A 12 2.65 4.45 -29.81
CA LEU A 12 2.93 4.35 -28.38
C LEU A 12 3.11 5.74 -27.75
N VAL A 13 3.73 6.69 -28.46
CA VAL A 13 3.82 8.08 -28.02
C VAL A 13 2.43 8.70 -27.87
N ALA A 14 1.52 8.44 -28.82
CA ALA A 14 0.15 8.95 -28.76
C ALA A 14 -0.63 8.37 -27.56
N GLN A 15 -0.49 7.07 -27.29
CA GLN A 15 -1.08 6.43 -26.11
C GLN A 15 -0.51 7.01 -24.81
N PHE A 16 0.80 7.25 -24.76
CA PHE A 16 1.45 7.84 -23.59
C PHE A 16 1.03 9.30 -23.33
N GLU A 17 0.86 10.10 -24.38
CA GLU A 17 0.30 11.46 -24.29
C GLU A 17 -1.13 11.47 -23.74
N HIS A 18 -1.94 10.50 -24.15
CA HIS A 18 -3.29 10.35 -23.62
C HIS A 18 -3.26 10.02 -22.12
N TYR A 19 -2.41 9.07 -21.73
CA TYR A 19 -2.18 8.70 -20.33
C TYR A 19 -1.74 9.90 -19.47
N LEU A 20 -0.78 10.70 -19.97
CA LEU A 20 -0.27 11.91 -19.31
C LEU A 20 -1.41 12.90 -18.99
N LYS A 21 -2.26 13.19 -19.98
CA LYS A 21 -3.37 14.14 -19.83
C LYS A 21 -4.42 13.67 -18.83
N GLN A 22 -4.79 12.39 -18.87
CA GLN A 22 -5.76 11.84 -17.91
C GLN A 22 -5.27 11.92 -16.47
N ARG A 23 -3.97 11.74 -16.25
CA ARG A 23 -3.35 11.72 -14.92
C ARG A 23 -2.85 13.09 -14.44
N GLY A 24 -2.94 14.14 -15.27
CA GLY A 24 -2.58 15.51 -14.90
C GLY A 24 -1.07 15.77 -14.78
N TYR A 25 -0.23 14.94 -15.42
CA TYR A 25 1.23 15.13 -15.38
C TYR A 25 1.66 16.40 -16.11
N ARG A 26 2.64 17.12 -15.53
CA ARG A 26 3.13 18.39 -16.09
C ARG A 26 4.13 18.20 -17.23
N ASN A 27 4.88 17.09 -17.23
CA ASN A 27 5.86 16.78 -18.27
C ASN A 27 6.08 15.27 -18.42
N ARG A 28 6.54 14.86 -19.61
CA ARG A 28 6.85 13.46 -19.95
C ARG A 28 7.87 12.83 -19.00
N SER A 29 8.89 13.59 -18.61
CA SER A 29 9.97 13.07 -17.76
C SER A 29 9.51 12.72 -16.34
N GLU A 30 8.49 13.40 -15.83
CA GLU A 30 7.86 13.10 -14.54
C GLU A 30 7.10 11.77 -14.62
N ALA A 31 6.24 11.61 -15.63
CA ALA A 31 5.50 10.37 -15.81
C ALA A 31 6.40 9.17 -16.14
N ILE A 32 7.44 9.34 -16.95
CA ILE A 32 8.41 8.26 -17.20
C ILE A 32 9.13 7.88 -15.91
N ARG A 33 9.50 8.86 -15.07
CA ARG A 33 10.16 8.58 -13.79
C ARG A 33 9.25 7.80 -12.85
N ASP A 34 7.99 8.19 -12.76
CA ASP A 34 7.02 7.51 -11.90
C ASP A 34 6.69 6.12 -12.43
N LEU A 35 6.51 5.94 -13.74
CA LEU A 35 6.36 4.61 -14.35
C LEU A 35 7.57 3.69 -14.10
N ILE A 36 8.79 4.22 -14.20
CA ILE A 36 10.00 3.45 -13.91
C ILE A 36 10.05 3.09 -12.42
N ARG A 37 9.75 4.03 -11.52
CA ARG A 37 9.73 3.77 -10.07
C ARG A 37 8.68 2.73 -9.70
N ASP A 38 7.46 2.90 -10.20
CA ASP A 38 6.36 1.97 -9.94
C ASP A 38 6.76 0.57 -10.41
N ARG A 39 7.34 0.45 -11.61
CA ARG A 39 7.77 -0.84 -12.15
C ARG A 39 8.92 -1.46 -11.36
N LEU A 40 9.93 -0.67 -11.00
CA LEU A 40 11.06 -1.15 -10.19
C LEU A 40 10.61 -1.52 -8.77
N GLU A 41 9.64 -0.80 -8.21
CA GLU A 41 9.08 -1.13 -6.90
C GLU A 41 8.25 -2.41 -6.96
N GLU A 42 7.43 -2.61 -8.01
CA GLU A 42 6.74 -3.88 -8.27
C GLU A 42 7.73 -5.06 -8.36
N GLU A 43 8.83 -4.90 -9.11
CA GLU A 43 9.87 -5.93 -9.24
C GLU A 43 10.61 -6.15 -7.92
N ARG A 44 10.91 -5.09 -7.17
CA ARG A 44 11.58 -5.17 -5.87
C ARG A 44 10.70 -5.83 -4.82
N ILE A 45 9.39 -5.57 -4.81
CA ILE A 45 8.42 -6.28 -3.97
C ILE A 45 8.37 -7.76 -4.38
N ALA A 46 8.42 -8.06 -5.68
CA ALA A 46 8.43 -9.43 -6.19
C ALA A 46 9.72 -10.20 -5.85
N GLU A 47 10.89 -9.56 -5.91
CA GLU A 47 12.22 -10.18 -5.74
C GLU A 47 12.76 -10.13 -4.31
N ARG A 48 12.44 -9.05 -3.58
CA ARG A 48 12.87 -8.81 -2.20
C ARG A 48 11.63 -8.59 -1.35
N ARG A 49 11.06 -9.69 -0.87
CA ARG A 49 10.22 -9.63 0.33
C ARG A 49 11.09 -9.11 1.47
N SER A 50 11.12 -7.78 1.66
CA SER A 50 11.64 -7.21 2.90
C SER A 50 10.94 -7.92 4.05
N SER A 51 11.66 -8.21 5.13
CA SER A 51 11.04 -8.91 6.25
C SER A 51 9.88 -8.12 6.84
N HIS A 52 9.88 -6.78 6.69
CA HIS A 52 8.84 -5.86 7.18
C HIS A 52 8.38 -4.88 6.11
N CYS A 53 7.12 -4.46 6.20
CA CYS A 53 6.52 -3.44 5.35
C CYS A 53 5.53 -2.57 6.14
N VAL A 54 5.24 -1.40 5.57
CA VAL A 54 4.09 -0.56 5.94
C VAL A 54 3.20 -0.39 4.72
N GLY A 55 1.91 -0.18 4.90
CA GLY A 55 1.02 -0.12 3.75
C GLY A 55 -0.41 0.25 4.07
N THR A 56 -1.26 0.15 3.06
CA THR A 56 -2.70 0.37 3.17
C THR A 56 -3.44 -0.73 2.43
N LEU A 57 -4.37 -1.37 3.13
CA LEU A 57 -5.38 -2.24 2.55
C LEU A 57 -6.68 -1.45 2.40
N SER A 58 -7.20 -1.36 1.18
CA SER A 58 -8.46 -0.67 0.89
C SER A 58 -9.47 -1.64 0.27
N TYR A 59 -10.73 -1.57 0.70
CA TYR A 59 -11.79 -2.42 0.18
C TYR A 59 -13.18 -1.81 0.40
N VAL A 60 -14.14 -2.25 -0.40
CA VAL A 60 -15.55 -1.84 -0.32
C VAL A 60 -16.39 -3.05 0.09
N PHE A 61 -17.38 -2.85 0.95
CA PHE A 61 -18.34 -3.91 1.30
C PHE A 61 -19.73 -3.32 1.58
N ASN A 62 -20.76 -4.17 1.45
CA ASN A 62 -22.12 -3.80 1.86
C ASN A 62 -22.29 -4.12 3.36
N HIS A 63 -22.60 -3.11 4.18
CA HIS A 63 -22.74 -3.29 5.62
C HIS A 63 -24.07 -3.92 6.06
N GLU A 64 -25.07 -3.95 5.19
CA GLU A 64 -26.31 -4.72 5.39
C GLU A 64 -26.10 -6.22 5.18
N GLU A 65 -25.00 -6.62 4.53
CA GLU A 65 -24.70 -8.03 4.31
C GLU A 65 -24.44 -8.73 5.65
N ARG A 66 -25.25 -9.76 5.92
CA ARG A 66 -25.34 -10.39 7.23
C ARG A 66 -23.97 -10.88 7.71
N GLU A 67 -23.63 -10.49 8.93
CA GLU A 67 -22.36 -10.80 9.62
C GLU A 67 -21.09 -10.23 8.96
N LEU A 68 -21.13 -9.59 7.78
CA LEU A 68 -19.91 -9.20 7.06
C LEU A 68 -19.08 -8.19 7.84
N ALA A 69 -19.71 -7.08 8.28
CA ALA A 69 -19.06 -6.08 9.11
C ALA A 69 -18.40 -6.71 10.35
N ARG A 70 -19.13 -7.61 11.03
CA ARG A 70 -18.62 -8.30 12.23
C ARG A 70 -17.44 -9.22 11.91
N ARG A 71 -17.47 -9.97 10.79
CA ARG A 71 -16.36 -10.83 10.36
C ARG A 71 -15.11 -10.00 10.06
N LEU A 72 -15.27 -8.87 9.37
CA LEU A 72 -14.19 -7.92 9.05
C LEU A 72 -13.57 -7.33 10.32
N THR A 73 -14.40 -6.82 11.23
CA THR A 73 -13.94 -6.33 12.54
C THR A 73 -13.19 -7.43 13.31
N HIS A 74 -13.72 -8.66 13.35
CA HIS A 74 -13.05 -9.77 14.03
C HIS A 74 -11.71 -10.14 13.39
N ALA A 75 -11.62 -10.11 12.06
CA ALA A 75 -10.37 -10.34 11.34
C ALA A 75 -9.32 -9.27 11.65
N GLN A 76 -9.72 -7.99 11.72
CA GLN A 76 -8.87 -6.88 12.16
C GLN A 76 -8.40 -7.07 13.61
N HIS A 77 -9.30 -7.42 14.53
CA HIS A 77 -8.95 -7.67 15.94
C HIS A 77 -7.96 -8.82 16.12
N HIS A 78 -8.10 -9.91 15.34
CA HIS A 78 -7.16 -11.03 15.41
C HIS A 78 -5.74 -10.66 14.96
N HIS A 79 -5.59 -9.63 14.13
CA HIS A 79 -4.32 -9.14 13.60
C HIS A 79 -4.05 -7.70 14.04
N HIS A 80 -4.39 -7.36 15.30
CA HIS A 80 -4.20 -6.02 15.88
C HIS A 80 -2.73 -5.60 15.97
N ASP A 81 -1.81 -6.56 15.88
CA ASP A 81 -0.37 -6.37 15.79
C ASP A 81 0.09 -5.89 14.41
N VAL A 82 -0.71 -6.14 13.38
CA VAL A 82 -0.47 -5.73 11.99
C VAL A 82 -1.34 -4.54 11.58
N ALA A 83 -2.63 -4.54 11.96
CA ALA A 83 -3.57 -3.48 11.66
C ALA A 83 -3.42 -2.33 12.67
N ILE A 84 -2.90 -1.19 12.23
CA ILE A 84 -2.65 -0.03 13.08
C ILE A 84 -3.93 0.79 13.29
N SER A 85 -4.63 1.06 12.19
CA SER A 85 -5.82 1.93 12.21
C SER A 85 -6.69 1.67 10.99
N THR A 86 -7.99 1.86 11.13
CA THR A 86 -8.97 1.72 10.06
C THR A 86 -9.73 3.03 9.88
N LEU A 87 -9.70 3.58 8.67
CA LEU A 87 -10.60 4.65 8.25
C LEU A 87 -11.83 4.02 7.58
N HIS A 88 -13.02 4.36 8.06
CA HIS A 88 -14.30 3.91 7.51
C HIS A 88 -15.05 5.09 6.90
N VAL A 89 -15.56 4.92 5.69
CA VAL A 89 -16.29 5.94 4.94
C VAL A 89 -17.59 5.35 4.40
N HIS A 90 -18.72 5.95 4.73
CA HIS A 90 -20.01 5.62 4.10
C HIS A 90 -20.05 6.22 2.69
N LEU A 91 -20.19 5.36 1.67
CA LEU A 91 -20.29 5.80 0.28
C LEU A 91 -21.73 6.10 -0.11
N ASP A 92 -22.66 5.27 0.37
CA ASP A 92 -24.10 5.40 0.16
C ASP A 92 -24.88 4.70 1.30
N HIS A 93 -26.16 4.36 1.09
CA HIS A 93 -26.98 3.69 2.10
C HIS A 93 -26.44 2.31 2.47
N ASP A 94 -25.79 1.60 1.57
CA ASP A 94 -25.47 0.18 1.75
C ASP A 94 -23.96 -0.05 1.80
N ASN A 95 -23.19 0.75 1.06
CA ASN A 95 -21.77 0.51 0.81
C ASN A 95 -20.86 1.36 1.68
N CYS A 96 -19.83 0.71 2.21
CA CYS A 96 -18.77 1.34 2.96
C CYS A 96 -17.42 1.07 2.30
N LEU A 97 -16.53 2.08 2.31
CA LEU A 97 -15.12 1.94 2.01
C LEU A 97 -14.35 1.90 3.33
N GLU A 98 -13.51 0.88 3.51
CA GLU A 98 -12.53 0.84 4.59
C GLU A 98 -11.11 0.91 4.03
N THR A 99 -10.26 1.67 4.72
CA THR A 99 -8.82 1.71 4.48
C THR A 99 -8.09 1.42 5.79
N VAL A 100 -7.43 0.26 5.85
CA VAL A 100 -6.68 -0.23 6.99
C VAL A 100 -5.20 0.09 6.76
N VAL A 101 -4.62 0.90 7.64
CA VAL A 101 -3.17 1.11 7.69
C VAL A 101 -2.53 -0.11 8.37
N VAL A 102 -1.54 -0.70 7.72
CA VAL A 102 -0.86 -1.92 8.18
C VAL A 102 0.63 -1.68 8.37
N ASN A 103 1.22 -2.33 9.37
CA ASN A 103 2.66 -2.35 9.63
C ASN A 103 3.05 -3.65 10.31
N GLY A 104 4.01 -4.37 9.74
CA GLY A 104 4.51 -5.58 10.35
C GLY A 104 5.32 -6.42 9.39
N PRO A 105 5.55 -7.69 9.73
CA PRO A 105 6.21 -8.62 8.83
C PRO A 105 5.43 -8.77 7.54
N THR A 106 6.12 -8.69 6.39
CA THR A 106 5.45 -8.64 5.07
C THR A 106 4.52 -9.83 4.84
N GLU A 107 4.94 -11.03 5.25
CA GLU A 107 4.13 -12.24 5.14
C GLU A 107 2.83 -12.18 5.97
N GLN A 108 2.88 -11.59 7.17
CA GLN A 108 1.71 -11.44 8.03
C GLN A 108 0.75 -10.37 7.47
N VAL A 109 1.30 -9.29 6.93
CA VAL A 109 0.52 -8.24 6.25
C VAL A 109 -0.19 -8.81 5.03
N GLU A 110 0.51 -9.56 4.18
CA GLU A 110 -0.08 -10.23 3.02
C GLU A 110 -1.16 -11.24 3.43
N ALA A 111 -0.90 -12.05 4.45
CA ALA A 111 -1.87 -13.04 4.93
C ALA A 111 -3.14 -12.37 5.48
N PHE A 112 -2.99 -11.29 6.27
CA PHE A 112 -4.10 -10.50 6.77
C PHE A 112 -4.91 -9.88 5.62
N ALA A 113 -4.23 -9.26 4.65
CA ALA A 113 -4.89 -8.64 3.50
C ALA A 113 -5.63 -9.68 2.66
N ASN A 114 -5.02 -10.81 2.36
CA ASN A 114 -5.65 -11.89 1.60
C ASN A 114 -6.89 -12.42 2.33
N ARG A 115 -6.82 -12.60 3.65
CA ARG A 115 -7.98 -13.00 4.45
C ARG A 115 -9.15 -12.03 4.30
N ILE A 116 -8.91 -10.72 4.40
CA ILE A 116 -9.96 -9.71 4.24
C ILE A 116 -10.50 -9.70 2.81
N ILE A 117 -9.63 -9.69 1.80
CA ILE A 117 -10.01 -9.59 0.38
C ILE A 117 -10.83 -10.80 -0.07
N THR A 118 -10.61 -11.96 0.54
CA THR A 118 -11.30 -13.21 0.21
C THR A 118 -12.59 -13.44 1.00
N GLU A 119 -12.94 -12.57 1.96
CA GLU A 119 -14.23 -12.64 2.65
C GLU A 119 -15.39 -12.44 1.65
N PRO A 120 -16.38 -13.34 1.61
CA PRO A 120 -17.57 -13.16 0.79
C PRO A 120 -18.25 -11.83 1.09
N GLY A 121 -18.52 -11.05 0.04
CA GLY A 121 -19.12 -9.72 0.13
C GLY A 121 -18.13 -8.56 0.07
N VAL A 122 -16.83 -8.82 0.20
CA VAL A 122 -15.77 -7.83 -0.02
C VAL A 122 -15.53 -7.62 -1.50
N ARG A 123 -15.42 -6.36 -1.91
CA ARG A 123 -15.23 -5.90 -3.28
C ARG A 123 -14.05 -4.94 -3.35
N HIS A 124 -13.43 -4.87 -4.53
CA HIS A 124 -12.36 -3.90 -4.82
C HIS A 124 -11.19 -3.91 -3.82
N GLY A 125 -10.88 -5.07 -3.23
CA GLY A 125 -9.77 -5.23 -2.31
C GLY A 125 -8.42 -4.96 -2.98
N LYS A 126 -7.67 -3.98 -2.46
CA LYS A 126 -6.32 -3.64 -2.93
C LYS A 126 -5.39 -3.41 -1.75
N LEU A 127 -4.26 -4.12 -1.78
CA LEU A 127 -3.14 -3.93 -0.86
C LEU A 127 -2.05 -3.11 -1.57
N ASN A 128 -1.65 -2.01 -0.95
CA ASN A 128 -0.47 -1.24 -1.34
C ASN A 128 0.59 -1.40 -0.26
N LEU A 129 1.79 -1.86 -0.62
CA LEU A 129 2.89 -2.14 0.30
C LEU A 129 4.07 -1.23 0.01
N ILE A 130 4.73 -0.79 1.07
CA ILE A 130 5.98 -0.05 1.07
C ILE A 130 6.96 -0.86 1.93
N PRO A 131 7.94 -1.54 1.32
CA PRO A 131 8.98 -2.26 2.04
C PRO A 131 9.80 -1.30 2.91
N VAL A 132 10.03 -1.70 4.17
CA VAL A 132 10.84 -0.93 5.12
C VAL A 132 11.99 -1.76 5.64
N GLU A 133 13.13 -1.12 5.89
CA GLU A 133 14.14 -1.65 6.80
C GLU A 133 13.78 -1.25 8.21
N GLU A 134 13.73 -2.24 9.10
CA GLU A 134 13.68 -1.95 10.51
C GLU A 134 15.08 -1.76 11.08
N GLN A 135 15.33 -0.55 11.58
CA GLN A 135 16.54 -0.26 12.33
C GLN A 135 16.14 0.00 13.79
N LYS A 136 16.55 -0.89 14.70
CA LYS A 136 16.53 -0.60 16.14
C LYS A 136 17.67 0.36 16.42
N GLN A 137 17.35 1.61 16.75
CA GLN A 137 18.36 2.57 17.18
C GLN A 137 18.22 2.79 18.70
N HIS A 138 19.36 2.68 19.39
CA HIS A 138 19.50 3.07 20.77
C HIS A 138 20.00 4.51 20.80
N HIS A 139 19.27 5.38 21.48
CA HIS A 139 19.71 6.74 21.73
C HIS A 139 19.57 7.05 23.21
N THR A 140 20.52 7.81 23.72
CA THR A 140 20.53 8.35 25.06
C THR A 140 20.07 9.79 25.00
N HIS A 141 18.95 10.09 25.67
CA HIS A 141 18.52 11.46 25.92
C HIS A 141 18.34 11.63 27.44
N GLY A 142 19.18 12.48 28.06
CA GLY A 142 19.18 12.67 29.51
C GLY A 142 19.67 11.45 30.30
N HIS A 143 19.24 11.32 31.57
CA HIS A 143 19.64 10.25 32.50
C HIS A 143 19.05 8.85 32.19
N GLY A 144 18.57 8.60 30.97
CA GLY A 144 18.01 7.30 30.57
C GLY A 144 18.32 6.93 29.12
N ALA A 145 18.71 5.67 28.90
CA ALA A 145 18.81 5.08 27.57
C ALA A 145 17.46 4.49 27.17
N HIS A 146 16.95 4.86 26.00
CA HIS A 146 15.71 4.32 25.45
C HIS A 146 15.94 3.72 24.07
N SER A 147 15.35 2.54 23.83
CA SER A 147 15.36 1.87 22.52
C SER A 147 14.07 2.20 21.77
N HIS A 148 14.16 2.65 20.53
CA HIS A 148 12.98 2.71 19.67
C HIS A 148 13.25 2.16 18.26
N ARG A 149 12.18 1.67 17.63
CA ARG A 149 12.19 1.00 16.33
C ARG A 149 11.88 2.05 15.26
N HIS A 150 12.75 2.21 14.27
CA HIS A 150 12.51 3.07 13.12
C HIS A 150 12.20 2.22 11.89
N SER A 151 11.14 2.59 11.17
CA SER A 151 10.80 2.02 9.87
C SER A 151 11.29 2.97 8.78
N ARG A 152 12.37 2.61 8.08
CA ARG A 152 12.91 3.42 6.98
C ARG A 152 12.44 2.83 5.64
N PRO A 153 11.72 3.59 4.79
CA PRO A 153 11.36 3.13 3.46
C PRO A 153 12.61 2.78 2.66
N GLN A 154 12.63 1.60 2.02
CA GLN A 154 13.69 1.24 1.08
C GLN A 154 13.39 1.94 -0.26
N THR A 155 14.26 2.86 -0.69
CA THR A 155 14.23 3.52 -2.00
C THR A 155 15.04 2.80 -3.04
#